data_AF-A0A352WV65-F1
#
_entry.id   AF-A0A352WV65-F1
#
_cell.length_a   1.000
_cell.length_b   1.000
_cell.length_c   1.000
_cell.angle_alpha   90.00
_cell.angle_beta   90.00
_cell.angle_gamma   90.00
#
_symmetry.space_group_name_H-M   'P 1'
#
loop_
_entity.id
_entity.type
_entity.pdbx_description
1 polymer ?
#
loop_
_entity_poly.entity_id
_entity_poly.type
_entity_poly.pdbx_seq_one_letter_code
_entity_poly.pdbx_strand_id
1 'polypeptide(L)'
;PYPRRYLGSFDNHFSTIGLIGMNEVGLNAKWLRADLTHKKTQEFAKKVLNHMRERLSDYQEKYGDLYNLEATPAESTTYRLAKHDVAKHPDIITAGAPGHTPYYTNSSHLPVSYTEDIFSALDIQDELQTLYTSGTVFHAFLGEKMPDWKAAASLVRKIAENYKLPYYTLSPTYSVCKNHGYLAGEHFDCPQCGESAEVYSRITGYYRPVQNWNDGKIQEYKDRKTYNIADSKLNSKRQSVLHGKNASDDDLCINGCHDKVMLFATHTCPNCKVAVSLMEKNNIGYEMIYADENENLARQFNIMQAPTLVVIKDGNVDFRAGMPGIVKYVEGVK
;
A
#
# COMPACT_ATOMS: atom_id res chain seq x y z
N PRO A 1 -4.93 33.31 -24.12
CA PRO A 1 -4.19 32.45 -23.16
C PRO A 1 -4.15 30.99 -23.66
N TYR A 2 -2.99 30.34 -23.56
CA TYR A 2 -2.82 28.91 -23.92
C TYR A 2 -3.94 28.00 -23.35
N PRO A 3 -4.34 28.12 -22.07
CA PRO A 3 -5.46 27.35 -21.52
C PRO A 3 -6.75 27.44 -22.35
N ARG A 4 -7.17 28.65 -22.74
CA ARG A 4 -8.38 28.87 -23.54
C ARG A 4 -8.30 28.26 -24.95
N ARG A 5 -7.09 28.15 -25.52
CA ARG A 5 -6.89 27.61 -26.88
C ARG A 5 -6.82 26.08 -26.89
N TYR A 6 -6.28 25.46 -25.84
CA TYR A 6 -5.93 24.04 -25.87
C TYR A 6 -6.72 23.16 -24.89
N LEU A 7 -7.24 23.70 -23.77
CA LEU A 7 -7.93 22.89 -22.77
C LEU A 7 -9.42 22.74 -23.02
N GLY A 8 -10.07 23.76 -23.61
CA GLY A 8 -11.51 23.75 -23.87
C GLY A 8 -12.32 23.92 -22.57
N SER A 9 -12.48 22.84 -21.79
CA SER A 9 -13.16 22.82 -20.49
C SER A 9 -12.30 22.17 -19.40
N PHE A 10 -12.71 22.34 -18.14
CA PHE A 10 -12.08 21.70 -16.99
C PHE A 10 -12.79 20.40 -16.56
N ASP A 11 -13.79 19.95 -17.31
CA ASP A 11 -14.68 18.83 -16.91
C ASP A 11 -13.93 17.50 -16.71
N ASN A 12 -12.74 17.35 -17.31
CA ASN A 12 -11.87 16.19 -17.16
C ASN A 12 -10.64 16.44 -16.25
N HIS A 13 -10.65 17.52 -15.46
CA HIS A 13 -9.57 17.87 -14.55
C HIS A 13 -10.00 17.63 -13.11
N PHE A 14 -9.14 16.96 -12.34
CA PHE A 14 -9.39 16.73 -10.93
C PHE A 14 -8.93 17.93 -10.09
N SER A 15 -9.76 18.29 -9.12
CA SER A 15 -9.37 19.09 -7.97
C SER A 15 -8.69 18.18 -6.94
N THR A 16 -7.37 18.24 -6.89
CA THR A 16 -6.58 17.33 -6.09
C THR A 16 -6.45 17.78 -4.64
N ILE A 17 -6.78 16.89 -3.71
CA ILE A 17 -6.42 17.05 -2.30
C ILE A 17 -5.23 16.15 -2.00
N GLY A 18 -4.14 16.80 -1.57
CA GLY A 18 -2.89 16.15 -1.19
C GLY A 18 -2.75 16.01 0.32
N LEU A 19 -1.96 15.02 0.76
CA LEU A 19 -1.54 14.92 2.16
C LEU A 19 -0.04 14.67 2.26
N ILE A 20 0.50 14.97 3.43
CA ILE A 20 1.92 14.85 3.74
C ILE A 20 2.12 14.57 5.23
N GLY A 21 3.21 13.90 5.58
CA GLY A 21 3.68 13.81 6.96
C GLY A 21 2.81 12.93 7.85
N MET A 22 2.10 11.94 7.30
CA MET A 22 1.28 11.04 8.12
C MET A 22 2.11 10.29 9.18
N ASN A 23 3.39 10.03 8.87
CA ASN A 23 4.33 9.50 9.84
C ASN A 23 4.51 10.43 11.06
N GLU A 24 4.75 11.72 10.81
CA GLU A 24 4.94 12.71 11.86
C GLU A 24 3.64 13.09 12.55
N VAL A 25 2.49 12.99 11.90
CA VAL A 25 1.18 13.07 12.57
C VAL A 25 1.10 12.02 13.67
N GLY A 26 1.54 10.79 13.40
CA GLY A 26 1.54 9.74 14.42
C GLY A 26 2.48 10.00 15.60
N LEU A 27 3.64 10.60 15.35
CA LEU A 27 4.61 10.98 16.38
C LEU A 27 4.10 12.14 17.26
N ASN A 28 3.45 13.14 16.64
CA ASN A 28 3.02 14.36 17.32
C ASN A 28 1.65 14.25 17.99
N ALA A 29 0.75 13.42 17.47
CA ALA A 29 -0.56 13.20 18.08
C ALA A 29 -0.41 12.60 19.49
N LYS A 30 -0.82 13.33 20.53
CA LYS A 30 -0.62 12.96 21.94
C LYS A 30 -1.25 11.61 22.30
N TRP A 31 -2.33 11.22 21.63
CA TRP A 31 -3.02 9.94 21.83
C TRP A 31 -2.41 8.78 21.04
N LEU A 32 -1.53 9.06 20.08
CA LEU A 32 -0.93 8.04 19.22
C LEU A 32 0.53 7.78 19.60
N ARG A 33 1.39 8.81 19.56
CA ARG A 33 2.82 8.76 19.92
C ARG A 33 3.54 7.55 19.31
N ALA A 34 3.32 7.31 18.03
CA ALA A 34 4.03 6.29 17.27
C ALA A 34 4.02 6.60 15.79
N ASP A 35 5.10 6.24 15.11
CA ASP A 35 5.27 6.43 13.67
C ASP A 35 4.49 5.37 12.84
N LEU A 36 4.57 5.43 11.52
CA LEU A 36 3.86 4.52 10.61
C LEU A 36 4.35 3.05 10.64
N THR A 37 5.43 2.76 11.37
CA THR A 37 5.90 1.38 11.56
C THR A 37 5.00 0.61 12.54
N HIS A 38 4.23 1.34 13.35
CA HIS A 38 3.34 0.77 14.35
C HIS A 38 1.91 0.57 13.83
N LYS A 39 1.33 -0.60 14.12
CA LYS A 39 -0.03 -0.95 13.68
C LYS A 39 -1.09 0.08 14.08
N LYS A 40 -1.02 0.65 15.30
CA LYS A 40 -1.97 1.69 15.74
C LYS A 40 -1.97 2.93 14.85
N THR A 41 -0.80 3.33 14.34
CA THR A 41 -0.65 4.47 13.43
C THR A 41 -1.07 4.12 12.02
N GLN A 42 -0.80 2.89 11.57
CA GLN A 42 -1.31 2.37 10.28
C GLN A 42 -2.84 2.38 10.27
N GLU A 43 -3.50 1.88 11.31
CA GLU A 43 -4.96 1.90 11.43
C GLU A 43 -5.53 3.32 11.47
N PHE A 44 -4.85 4.25 12.16
CA PHE A 44 -5.23 5.65 12.13
C PHE A 44 -5.09 6.25 10.72
N ALA A 45 -3.98 6.00 10.04
CA ALA A 45 -3.75 6.48 8.68
C ALA A 45 -4.83 5.97 7.71
N LYS A 46 -5.21 4.68 7.79
CA LYS A 46 -6.32 4.12 7.00
C LYS A 46 -7.63 4.84 7.26
N LYS A 47 -7.97 5.11 8.52
CA LYS A 47 -9.18 5.87 8.88
C LYS A 47 -9.17 7.27 8.28
N VAL A 48 -8.04 7.97 8.35
CA VAL A 48 -7.90 9.31 7.74
C VAL A 48 -8.04 9.23 6.23
N LEU A 49 -7.37 8.30 5.56
CA LEU A 49 -7.44 8.15 4.11
C LEU A 49 -8.86 7.81 3.63
N ASN A 50 -9.54 6.88 4.31
CA ASN A 50 -10.94 6.56 4.00
C ASN A 50 -11.88 7.74 4.26
N HIS A 51 -11.72 8.43 5.38
CA HIS A 51 -12.49 9.65 5.65
C HIS A 51 -12.29 10.69 4.55
N MET A 52 -11.06 10.91 4.10
CA MET A 52 -10.78 11.83 3.00
C MET A 52 -11.48 11.38 1.72
N ARG A 53 -11.42 10.09 1.35
CA ARG A 53 -12.12 9.56 0.17
C ARG A 53 -13.63 9.79 0.21
N GLU A 54 -14.26 9.52 1.35
CA GLU A 54 -15.70 9.77 1.56
C GLU A 54 -16.03 11.24 1.36
N ARG A 55 -15.24 12.14 1.98
CA ARG A 55 -15.41 13.60 1.82
C ARG A 55 -15.23 14.07 0.38
N LEU A 56 -14.30 13.48 -0.36
CA LEU A 56 -14.14 13.79 -1.79
C LEU A 56 -15.38 13.38 -2.58
N SER A 57 -15.98 12.22 -2.29
CA SER A 57 -17.24 11.81 -2.92
C SER A 57 -18.35 12.82 -2.66
N ASP A 58 -18.51 13.25 -1.40
CA ASP A 58 -19.49 14.30 -1.04
C ASP A 58 -19.24 15.60 -1.82
N TYR A 59 -17.98 15.98 -2.01
CA TYR A 59 -17.61 17.19 -2.75
C TYR A 59 -17.92 17.08 -4.24
N GLN A 60 -17.71 15.91 -4.85
CA GLN A 60 -18.08 15.69 -6.24
C GLN A 60 -19.60 15.83 -6.44
N GLU A 61 -20.41 15.22 -5.57
CA GLU A 61 -21.87 15.33 -5.65
C GLU A 61 -22.36 16.76 -5.43
N LYS A 62 -21.76 17.47 -4.46
CA LYS A 62 -22.19 18.81 -4.08
C LYS A 62 -21.79 19.88 -5.10
N TYR A 63 -20.58 19.81 -5.65
CA TYR A 63 -20.01 20.87 -6.47
C TYR A 63 -20.02 20.55 -7.96
N GLY A 64 -20.17 19.28 -8.35
CA GLY A 64 -20.16 18.84 -9.75
C GLY A 64 -18.78 18.77 -10.39
N ASP A 65 -17.71 19.06 -9.64
CA ASP A 65 -16.32 18.92 -10.08
C ASP A 65 -15.75 17.55 -9.71
N LEU A 66 -14.74 17.08 -10.45
CA LEU A 66 -14.00 15.87 -10.10
C LEU A 66 -13.01 16.15 -8.97
N TYR A 67 -12.92 15.27 -7.98
CA TYR A 67 -11.96 15.38 -6.87
C TYR A 67 -11.18 14.07 -6.71
N ASN A 68 -9.91 14.16 -6.35
CA ASN A 68 -9.10 12.98 -6.06
C ASN A 68 -8.16 13.19 -4.87
N LEU A 69 -7.68 12.06 -4.33
CA LEU A 69 -6.74 12.00 -3.22
C LEU A 69 -5.38 11.57 -3.76
N GLU A 70 -4.39 12.44 -3.61
CA GLU A 70 -3.03 12.21 -4.11
C GLU A 70 -2.02 12.06 -2.98
N ALA A 71 -1.10 11.12 -3.14
CA ALA A 71 0.12 11.05 -2.36
C ALA A 71 1.11 12.08 -2.94
N THR A 72 0.92 13.34 -2.57
CA THR A 72 1.67 14.48 -3.13
C THR A 72 3.19 14.24 -3.09
N PRO A 73 3.92 14.41 -4.21
CA PRO A 73 5.38 14.26 -4.23
C PRO A 73 6.12 15.24 -3.32
N ALA A 74 5.53 16.43 -3.12
CA ALA A 74 5.87 17.42 -2.10
C ALA A 74 7.38 17.77 -1.97
N GLU A 75 8.13 17.78 -3.09
CA GLU A 75 9.60 17.91 -3.11
C GLU A 75 10.16 19.02 -2.22
N SER A 76 9.59 20.23 -2.32
CA SER A 76 9.97 21.39 -1.52
C SER A 76 9.07 21.59 -0.30
N THR A 77 7.82 21.11 -0.38
CA THR A 77 6.80 21.28 0.65
C THR A 77 7.15 20.50 1.93
N THR A 78 7.76 19.32 1.82
CA THR A 78 8.22 18.52 2.98
C THR A 78 9.16 19.32 3.88
N TYR A 79 10.16 19.97 3.30
CA TYR A 79 11.11 20.81 4.01
C TYR A 79 10.45 22.11 4.49
N ARG A 80 9.72 22.79 3.60
CA ARG A 80 9.18 24.12 3.89
C ARG A 80 8.21 24.09 5.06
N LEU A 81 7.28 23.13 5.09
CA LEU A 81 6.30 23.02 6.19
C LEU A 81 7.00 22.66 7.50
N ALA A 82 7.87 21.63 7.50
CA ALA A 82 8.60 21.22 8.69
C ALA A 82 9.45 22.36 9.28
N LYS A 83 10.14 23.14 8.43
CA LYS A 83 10.91 24.31 8.86
C LYS A 83 10.05 25.38 9.53
N HIS A 84 8.87 25.67 8.97
CA HIS A 84 7.94 26.64 9.57
C HIS A 84 7.35 26.14 10.89
N ASP A 85 7.04 24.86 10.97
CA ASP A 85 6.47 24.28 12.18
C ASP A 85 7.49 24.19 13.30
N VAL A 86 8.75 23.83 13.02
CA VAL A 86 9.84 23.89 14.03
C VAL A 86 10.04 25.31 14.58
N ALA A 87 9.93 26.33 13.73
CA ALA A 87 10.04 27.73 14.17
C ALA A 87 8.87 28.18 15.08
N LYS A 88 7.69 27.61 14.89
CA LYS A 88 6.47 27.94 15.67
C LYS A 88 6.27 27.05 16.89
N HIS A 89 6.70 25.80 16.79
CA HIS A 89 6.48 24.71 17.74
C HIS A 89 7.81 23.98 17.96
N PRO A 90 8.68 24.47 18.86
CA PRO A 90 10.01 23.90 19.05
C PRO A 90 10.03 22.44 19.52
N ASP A 91 8.92 21.95 20.07
CA ASP A 91 8.73 20.57 20.52
C ASP A 91 8.15 19.65 19.44
N ILE A 92 7.88 20.16 18.23
CA ILE A 92 7.37 19.34 17.13
C ILE A 92 8.41 18.32 16.67
N ILE A 93 7.96 17.10 16.46
CA ILE A 93 8.79 16.00 15.97
C ILE A 93 8.71 15.97 14.45
N THR A 94 9.85 16.08 13.78
CA THR A 94 10.00 15.92 12.32
C THR A 94 10.73 14.61 11.99
N ALA A 95 10.83 14.25 10.72
CA ALA A 95 11.57 13.04 10.30
C ALA A 95 13.08 13.18 10.53
N GLY A 96 13.64 14.37 10.29
CA GLY A 96 15.03 14.67 10.58
C GLY A 96 15.31 14.63 12.09
N ALA A 97 16.42 14.00 12.47
CA ALA A 97 16.85 13.91 13.86
C ALA A 97 17.07 15.31 14.49
N PRO A 98 16.98 15.44 15.84
CA PRO A 98 17.24 16.72 16.50
C PRO A 98 18.58 17.32 16.11
N GLY A 99 18.58 18.58 15.67
CA GLY A 99 19.77 19.30 15.19
C GLY A 99 20.09 19.09 13.70
N HIS A 100 19.38 18.19 13.00
CA HIS A 100 19.48 18.05 11.56
C HIS A 100 18.44 18.93 10.84
N THR A 101 18.54 19.00 9.51
CA THR A 101 17.53 19.70 8.69
C THR A 101 16.16 19.04 8.87
N PRO A 102 15.11 19.78 9.27
CA PRO A 102 13.79 19.22 9.46
C PRO A 102 13.12 18.93 8.12
N TYR A 103 12.40 17.82 8.02
CA TYR A 103 11.53 17.51 6.88
C TYR A 103 10.40 16.59 7.32
N TYR A 104 9.31 16.58 6.58
CA TYR A 104 8.23 15.59 6.74
C TYR A 104 8.38 14.43 5.78
N THR A 105 8.00 13.24 6.24
CA THR A 105 7.91 12.05 5.41
C THR A 105 6.82 12.26 4.36
N ASN A 106 7.10 11.84 3.13
CA ASN A 106 6.20 12.09 2.02
C ASN A 106 4.87 11.35 2.22
N SER A 107 3.74 12.03 2.03
CA SER A 107 2.41 11.42 2.03
C SER A 107 2.15 10.53 3.26
N SER A 108 1.86 9.24 3.02
CA SER A 108 1.75 8.18 4.02
C SER A 108 2.85 7.12 3.89
N HIS A 109 4.04 7.53 3.41
CA HIS A 109 5.19 6.64 3.34
C HIS A 109 5.72 6.29 4.73
N LEU A 110 6.38 5.14 4.83
CA LEU A 110 7.17 4.78 6.00
C LEU A 110 8.34 5.74 6.19
N PRO A 111 8.88 5.87 7.42
CA PRO A 111 10.17 6.52 7.64
C PRO A 111 11.23 5.92 6.72
N VAL A 112 12.03 6.77 6.07
CA VAL A 112 13.05 6.33 5.10
C VAL A 112 14.16 5.48 5.72
N SER A 113 14.28 5.47 7.04
CA SER A 113 15.26 4.72 7.82
C SER A 113 14.76 3.38 8.37
N TYR A 114 13.50 3.01 8.11
CA TYR A 114 12.80 1.92 8.79
C TYR A 114 13.43 0.54 8.56
N THR A 115 13.52 0.07 7.31
CA THR A 115 13.92 -1.30 7.00
C THR A 115 14.68 -1.39 5.69
N GLU A 116 15.55 -2.39 5.57
CA GLU A 116 16.23 -2.78 4.34
C GLU A 116 15.51 -3.92 3.62
N ASP A 117 14.49 -4.52 4.25
CA ASP A 117 13.65 -5.54 3.62
C ASP A 117 12.48 -4.90 2.87
N ILE A 118 12.53 -4.98 1.54
CA ILE A 118 11.50 -4.40 0.68
C ILE A 118 10.12 -5.01 0.94
N PHE A 119 10.05 -6.30 1.28
CA PHE A 119 8.76 -6.97 1.47
C PHE A 119 8.13 -6.59 2.81
N SER A 120 8.91 -6.42 3.88
CA SER A 120 8.42 -5.81 5.12
C SER A 120 7.86 -4.40 4.91
N ALA A 121 8.48 -3.59 4.04
CA ALA A 121 7.95 -2.26 3.70
C ALA A 121 6.66 -2.35 2.86
N LEU A 122 6.64 -3.22 1.85
CA LEU A 122 5.48 -3.46 0.99
C LEU A 122 4.28 -4.03 1.78
N ASP A 123 4.52 -4.90 2.76
CA ASP A 123 3.49 -5.49 3.62
C ASP A 123 2.64 -4.42 4.31
N ILE A 124 3.26 -3.29 4.68
CA ILE A 124 2.60 -2.15 5.30
C ILE A 124 2.07 -1.16 4.25
N GLN A 125 2.90 -0.83 3.25
CA GLN A 125 2.61 0.26 2.31
C GLN A 125 1.51 -0.10 1.29
N ASP A 126 1.36 -1.37 0.93
CA ASP A 126 0.40 -1.82 -0.08
C ASP A 126 -1.04 -1.39 0.23
N GLU A 127 -1.50 -1.61 1.45
CA GLU A 127 -2.85 -1.22 1.86
C GLU A 127 -3.00 0.30 1.90
N LEU A 128 -2.01 1.04 2.39
CA LEU A 128 -2.08 2.50 2.44
C LEU A 128 -2.08 3.13 1.05
N GLN A 129 -1.23 2.63 0.14
CA GLN A 129 -1.11 3.20 -1.20
C GLN A 129 -2.35 2.94 -2.06
N THR A 130 -3.04 1.81 -1.88
CA THR A 130 -4.31 1.53 -2.59
C THR A 130 -5.48 2.41 -2.13
N LEU A 131 -5.35 3.15 -1.02
CA LEU A 131 -6.36 4.09 -0.57
C LEU A 131 -6.31 5.43 -1.30
N TYR A 132 -5.23 5.77 -2.01
CA TYR A 132 -5.23 6.92 -2.90
C TYR A 132 -6.08 6.65 -4.15
N THR A 133 -6.78 7.68 -4.63
CA THR A 133 -7.61 7.58 -5.84
C THR A 133 -6.91 8.16 -7.08
N SER A 134 -5.74 8.77 -6.89
CA SER A 134 -4.87 9.24 -7.96
C SER A 134 -3.39 8.91 -7.69
N GLY A 135 -2.47 9.85 -7.94
CA GLY A 135 -1.03 9.63 -7.93
C GLY A 135 -0.53 9.08 -6.60
N THR A 136 0.00 7.86 -6.64
CA THR A 136 0.78 7.24 -5.57
C THR A 136 1.95 6.49 -6.18
N VAL A 137 3.05 6.33 -5.44
CA VAL A 137 4.20 5.57 -5.88
C VAL A 137 4.93 4.97 -4.68
N PHE A 138 5.19 3.66 -4.74
CA PHE A 138 6.18 3.03 -3.86
C PHE A 138 7.57 3.08 -4.51
N HIS A 139 8.54 3.70 -3.82
CA HIS A 139 9.91 3.74 -4.29
C HIS A 139 10.75 2.61 -3.70
N ALA A 140 11.11 1.62 -4.52
CA ALA A 140 12.12 0.63 -4.16
C ALA A 140 13.51 1.24 -4.40
N PHE A 141 14.07 1.94 -3.42
CA PHE A 141 15.43 2.49 -3.49
C PHE A 141 16.46 1.36 -3.29
N LEU A 142 17.19 0.98 -4.34
CA LEU A 142 17.97 -0.27 -4.37
C LEU A 142 19.46 -0.13 -4.00
N GLY A 143 19.92 1.09 -3.70
CA GLY A 143 21.36 1.34 -3.59
C GLY A 143 21.99 1.30 -4.98
N GLU A 144 22.57 0.19 -5.41
CA GLU A 144 23.11 0.05 -6.76
C GLU A 144 22.12 -0.60 -7.74
N LYS A 145 22.52 -0.71 -9.02
CA LYS A 145 21.75 -1.45 -10.02
C LYS A 145 21.67 -2.94 -9.64
N MET A 146 20.56 -3.56 -10.05
CA MET A 146 20.41 -5.02 -9.95
C MET A 146 21.49 -5.74 -10.78
N PRO A 147 21.90 -6.98 -10.39
CA PRO A 147 22.95 -7.72 -11.10
C PRO A 147 22.68 -7.91 -12.59
N ASP A 148 21.42 -8.20 -12.95
CA ASP A 148 20.98 -8.31 -14.33
C ASP A 148 19.48 -8.00 -14.49
N TRP A 149 19.02 -8.00 -15.75
CA TRP A 149 17.61 -7.74 -16.09
C TRP A 149 16.67 -8.86 -15.60
N LYS A 150 17.17 -10.09 -15.42
CA LYS A 150 16.36 -11.22 -14.94
C LYS A 150 16.03 -11.05 -13.46
N ALA A 151 16.99 -10.59 -12.67
CA ALA A 151 16.81 -10.25 -11.26
C ALA A 151 15.80 -9.10 -11.09
N ALA A 152 15.92 -8.06 -11.92
CA ALA A 152 14.94 -6.96 -11.93
C ALA A 152 13.53 -7.44 -12.33
N ALA A 153 13.41 -8.24 -13.40
CA ALA A 153 12.13 -8.79 -13.85
C ALA A 153 11.50 -9.74 -12.82
N SER A 154 12.31 -10.54 -12.13
CA SER A 154 11.87 -11.43 -11.05
C SER A 154 11.33 -10.63 -9.87
N LEU A 155 12.00 -9.56 -9.46
CA LEU A 155 11.53 -8.68 -8.39
C LEU A 155 10.21 -8.00 -8.78
N VAL A 156 10.12 -7.43 -9.98
CA VAL A 156 8.89 -6.81 -10.50
C VAL A 156 7.74 -7.81 -10.50
N ARG A 157 7.94 -9.00 -11.06
CA ARG A 157 6.95 -10.09 -11.07
C ARG A 157 6.50 -10.43 -9.64
N LYS A 158 7.46 -10.62 -8.73
CA LYS A 158 7.18 -10.99 -7.34
C LYS A 158 6.39 -9.90 -6.61
N ILE A 159 6.64 -8.62 -6.89
CA ILE A 159 5.83 -7.53 -6.34
C ILE A 159 4.43 -7.56 -6.95
N ALA A 160 4.31 -7.60 -8.29
CA ALA A 160 3.03 -7.60 -8.99
C ALA A 160 2.11 -8.77 -8.61
N GLU A 161 2.68 -9.96 -8.37
CA GLU A 161 1.93 -11.17 -8.01
C GLU A 161 1.50 -11.19 -6.53
N ASN A 162 2.10 -10.36 -5.65
CA ASN A 162 1.88 -10.42 -4.20
C ASN A 162 1.38 -9.11 -3.56
N TYR A 163 1.24 -8.03 -4.34
CA TYR A 163 0.81 -6.72 -3.86
C TYR A 163 -0.12 -6.04 -4.88
N LYS A 164 -1.00 -5.17 -4.41
CA LYS A 164 -2.07 -4.51 -5.19
C LYS A 164 -1.75 -3.05 -5.53
N LEU A 165 -0.72 -2.47 -4.91
CA LEU A 165 -0.34 -1.08 -5.12
C LEU A 165 -0.19 -0.75 -6.62
N PRO A 166 -0.74 0.40 -7.07
CA PRO A 166 -0.93 0.65 -8.49
C PRO A 166 0.36 1.05 -9.21
N TYR A 167 1.36 1.57 -8.47
CA TYR A 167 2.61 2.03 -9.06
C TYR A 167 3.79 1.86 -8.10
N TYR A 168 4.85 1.23 -8.60
CA TYR A 168 6.14 1.12 -7.92
C TYR A 168 7.29 1.32 -8.89
N THR A 169 8.44 1.69 -8.35
CA THR A 169 9.66 1.94 -9.11
C THR A 169 10.83 1.15 -8.56
N LEU A 170 11.71 0.65 -9.44
CA LEU A 170 13.05 0.23 -9.08
C LEU A 170 13.98 1.44 -9.26
N SER A 171 14.58 1.91 -8.16
CA SER A 171 15.31 3.18 -8.11
C SER A 171 16.74 2.98 -7.62
N PRO A 172 17.66 2.50 -8.48
CA PRO A 172 19.09 2.49 -8.16
C PRO A 172 19.68 3.91 -8.14
N THR A 173 20.68 4.11 -7.30
CA THR A 173 21.63 5.21 -7.35
C THR A 173 22.76 4.84 -8.32
N TYR A 174 23.16 5.80 -9.14
CA TYR A 174 24.30 5.67 -10.05
C TYR A 174 24.99 7.02 -10.16
N SER A 175 26.20 7.05 -10.71
CA SER A 175 26.96 8.28 -10.88
C SER A 175 27.35 8.51 -12.34
N VAL A 176 27.60 9.75 -12.71
CA VAL A 176 28.01 10.13 -14.07
C VAL A 176 29.25 11.00 -14.00
N CYS A 177 30.33 10.53 -14.63
CA CYS A 177 31.56 11.30 -14.84
C CYS A 177 31.53 11.93 -16.24
N LYS A 178 31.98 13.18 -16.36
CA LYS A 178 32.07 13.88 -17.65
C LYS A 178 32.97 13.17 -18.67
N ASN A 179 34.03 12.52 -18.19
CA ASN A 179 35.03 11.86 -19.03
C ASN A 179 34.71 10.37 -19.28
N HIS A 180 34.20 9.67 -18.28
CA HIS A 180 34.00 8.21 -18.32
C HIS A 180 32.53 7.77 -18.41
N GLY A 181 31.57 8.70 -18.36
CA GLY A 181 30.16 8.41 -18.47
C GLY A 181 29.59 7.73 -17.25
N TYR A 182 28.76 6.70 -17.46
CA TYR A 182 28.02 5.99 -16.41
C TYR A 182 28.96 5.22 -15.47
N LEU A 183 28.76 5.40 -14.17
CA LEU A 183 29.42 4.68 -13.10
C LEU A 183 28.34 3.97 -12.27
N ALA A 184 28.53 2.67 -12.02
CA ALA A 184 27.62 1.91 -11.16
C ALA A 184 27.82 2.35 -9.70
N GLY A 185 26.72 2.63 -8.99
CA GLY A 185 26.78 3.02 -7.59
C GLY A 185 27.06 4.50 -7.33
N GLU A 186 27.26 4.82 -6.05
CA GLU A 186 27.44 6.17 -5.55
C GLU A 186 28.92 6.55 -5.51
N HIS A 187 29.29 7.52 -6.36
CA HIS A 187 30.64 8.02 -6.52
C HIS A 187 30.59 9.54 -6.72
N PHE A 188 30.98 10.30 -5.70
CA PHE A 188 31.14 11.76 -5.80
C PHE A 188 32.42 12.16 -6.54
N ASP A 189 33.40 11.25 -6.58
CA ASP A 189 34.62 11.36 -7.36
C ASP A 189 34.76 10.12 -8.24
N CYS A 190 35.14 10.32 -9.50
CA CYS A 190 35.26 9.25 -10.46
C CYS A 190 36.41 8.31 -10.08
N PRO A 191 36.18 7.00 -9.93
CA PRO A 191 37.22 6.05 -9.53
C PRO A 191 38.30 5.85 -10.61
N GLN A 192 38.10 6.36 -11.83
CA GLN A 192 39.03 6.22 -12.94
C GLN A 192 39.94 7.45 -13.15
N CYS A 193 39.41 8.68 -13.07
CA CYS A 193 40.23 9.91 -13.22
C CYS A 193 40.38 10.74 -11.95
N GLY A 194 39.62 10.47 -10.88
CA GLY A 194 39.61 11.28 -9.66
C GLY A 194 38.90 12.64 -9.78
N GLU A 195 38.32 12.97 -10.95
CA GLU A 195 37.50 14.18 -11.10
C GLU A 195 36.11 14.00 -10.48
N SER A 196 35.45 15.10 -10.13
CA SER A 196 34.10 15.08 -9.56
C SER A 196 33.08 14.42 -10.50
N ALA A 197 32.16 13.65 -9.91
CA ALA A 197 31.07 12.97 -10.59
C ALA A 197 29.71 13.36 -9.99
N GLU A 198 28.68 13.38 -10.83
CA GLU A 198 27.31 13.66 -10.41
C GLU A 198 26.64 12.38 -9.92
N VAL A 199 26.07 12.39 -8.71
CA VAL A 199 25.37 11.23 -8.16
C VAL A 199 23.89 11.41 -8.47
N TYR A 200 23.32 10.52 -9.27
CA TYR A 200 21.91 10.52 -9.62
C TYR A 200 21.14 9.54 -8.74
N SER A 201 20.07 10.04 -8.14
CA SER A 201 19.05 9.21 -7.52
C SER A 201 17.66 9.76 -7.85
N ARG A 202 16.62 8.99 -7.56
CA ARG A 202 15.25 9.46 -7.70
C ARG A 202 14.89 10.30 -6.47
N ILE A 203 14.55 11.58 -6.70
CA ILE A 203 14.18 12.50 -5.62
C ILE A 203 12.76 12.21 -5.14
N THR A 204 11.81 12.23 -6.06
CA THR A 204 10.41 11.80 -5.89
C THR A 204 9.95 11.13 -7.19
N GLY A 205 9.55 11.89 -8.20
CA GLY A 205 9.03 11.36 -9.47
C GLY A 205 10.08 11.14 -10.55
N TYR A 206 11.28 11.73 -10.47
CA TYR A 206 12.29 11.69 -11.52
C TYR A 206 13.72 11.64 -10.97
N TYR A 207 14.69 11.33 -11.84
CA TYR A 207 16.12 11.33 -11.50
C TYR A 207 16.71 12.72 -11.59
N ARG A 208 17.50 13.09 -10.59
CA ARG A 208 18.20 14.38 -10.53
C ARG A 208 19.49 14.21 -9.73
N PRO A 209 20.58 14.94 -10.06
CA PRO A 209 21.79 14.95 -9.24
C PRO A 209 21.46 15.30 -7.79
N VAL A 210 21.89 14.47 -6.84
CA VAL A 210 21.68 14.65 -5.39
C VAL A 210 22.27 15.99 -4.92
N GLN A 211 23.40 16.40 -5.52
CA GLN A 211 24.04 17.68 -5.27
C GLN A 211 23.12 18.89 -5.53
N ASN A 212 22.08 18.73 -6.37
CA ASN A 212 21.15 19.78 -6.77
C ASN A 212 19.81 19.72 -6.03
N TRP A 213 19.69 18.90 -4.98
CA TRP A 213 18.47 18.77 -4.19
C TRP A 213 18.38 19.88 -3.13
N ASN A 214 17.18 20.13 -2.61
CA ASN A 214 17.00 21.06 -1.48
C ASN A 214 17.46 20.42 -0.16
N ASP A 215 17.75 21.25 0.86
CA ASP A 215 18.29 20.79 2.15
C ASP A 215 17.52 19.63 2.78
N GLY A 216 16.18 19.69 2.76
CA GLY A 216 15.35 18.65 3.36
C GLY A 216 15.41 17.34 2.57
N LYS A 217 15.47 17.39 1.24
CA LYS A 217 15.67 16.21 0.39
C LYS A 217 17.09 15.64 0.50
N ILE A 218 18.09 16.48 0.69
CA ILE A 218 19.47 16.03 1.02
C ILE A 218 19.47 15.29 2.35
N GLN A 219 18.78 15.82 3.37
CA GLN A 219 18.69 15.15 4.67
C GLN A 219 17.90 13.83 4.58
N GLU A 220 16.76 13.82 3.89
CA GLU A 220 15.99 12.59 3.62
C GLU A 220 16.85 11.53 2.92
N TYR A 221 17.71 11.93 1.96
CA TYR A 221 18.62 11.03 1.27
C TYR A 221 19.65 10.41 2.22
N LYS A 222 20.23 11.21 3.12
CA LYS A 222 21.21 10.73 4.12
C LYS A 222 20.60 9.77 5.12
N ASP A 223 19.35 10.02 5.53
CA ASP A 223 18.65 9.20 6.52
C ASP A 223 18.08 7.91 5.92
N ARG A 224 18.08 7.79 4.58
CA ARG A 224 17.46 6.68 3.86
C ARG A 224 18.28 5.41 3.95
N LYS A 225 17.62 4.32 4.33
CA LYS A 225 18.11 2.97 4.09
C LYS A 225 17.66 2.47 2.73
N THR A 226 18.59 1.89 1.98
CA THR A 226 18.28 1.25 0.69
C THR A 226 17.88 -0.19 0.91
N TYR A 227 16.96 -0.70 0.09
CA TYR A 227 16.53 -2.08 0.19
C TYR A 227 17.60 -3.05 -0.29
N ASN A 228 17.91 -4.03 0.55
CA ASN A 228 18.79 -5.13 0.20
C ASN A 228 17.94 -6.29 -0.34
N ILE A 229 17.90 -6.41 -1.68
CA ILE A 229 17.06 -7.40 -2.35
C ILE A 229 17.54 -8.84 -2.10
N ALA A 230 18.82 -9.06 -1.85
CA ALA A 230 19.35 -10.40 -1.56
C ALA A 230 18.83 -10.93 -0.20
N ASP A 231 18.73 -10.05 0.78
CA ASP A 231 18.31 -10.40 2.14
C ASP A 231 16.80 -10.23 2.37
N SER A 232 16.11 -9.54 1.47
CA SER A 232 14.65 -9.32 1.55
C SER A 232 13.85 -10.62 1.49
N LYS A 233 12.91 -10.82 2.42
CA LYS A 233 12.11 -12.06 2.55
C LYS A 233 10.63 -11.76 2.38
N LEU A 234 10.02 -12.39 1.38
CA LEU A 234 8.57 -12.33 1.21
C LEU A 234 7.90 -13.11 2.33
N ASN A 235 6.88 -12.50 2.95
CA ASN A 235 6.09 -13.15 3.97
C ASN A 235 5.33 -14.35 3.39
N SER A 236 5.62 -15.55 3.91
CA SER A 236 5.03 -16.80 3.45
C SER A 236 3.51 -16.83 3.56
N LYS A 237 2.93 -16.12 4.55
CA LYS A 237 1.48 -16.00 4.74
C LYS A 237 0.79 -15.17 3.63
N ARG A 238 1.50 -14.23 3.00
CA ARG A 238 0.97 -13.46 1.86
C ARG A 238 1.00 -14.27 0.57
N GLN A 239 2.04 -15.09 0.42
CA GLN A 239 2.24 -15.93 -0.76
C GLN A 239 1.14 -16.99 -0.90
N SER A 240 0.64 -17.54 0.21
CA SER A 240 -0.49 -18.49 0.23
C SER A 240 -1.82 -17.82 -0.14
N VAL A 241 -2.11 -16.65 0.46
CA VAL A 241 -3.39 -15.94 0.29
C VAL A 241 -3.63 -15.45 -1.16
N LEU A 242 -2.59 -14.99 -1.86
CA LEU A 242 -2.74 -14.41 -3.20
C LEU A 242 -2.66 -15.44 -4.35
N HIS A 243 -1.92 -16.54 -4.16
CA HIS A 243 -1.78 -17.58 -5.18
C HIS A 243 -2.81 -18.71 -5.06
N GLY A 244 -3.81 -18.57 -4.17
CA GLY A 244 -4.78 -19.64 -3.91
C GLY A 244 -4.13 -20.94 -3.44
N LYS A 245 -2.90 -20.87 -2.90
CA LYS A 245 -2.29 -22.00 -2.20
C LYS A 245 -2.75 -21.90 -0.77
N ASN A 246 -3.60 -22.84 -0.36
CA ASN A 246 -4.09 -23.00 1.00
C ASN A 246 -3.00 -22.65 2.03
N ALA A 247 -3.41 -21.98 3.11
CA ALA A 247 -2.67 -22.04 4.35
C ALA A 247 -2.16 -23.48 4.51
N SER A 248 -0.86 -23.66 4.77
CA SER A 248 -0.33 -24.97 5.10
C SER A 248 -1.25 -25.63 6.12
N ASP A 249 -1.59 -26.90 5.86
CA ASP A 249 -2.56 -27.74 6.59
C ASP A 249 -2.40 -27.78 8.12
N ASP A 250 -1.37 -27.14 8.68
CA ASP A 250 -1.03 -27.11 10.09
C ASP A 250 -1.74 -26.01 10.91
N ASP A 251 -2.29 -24.95 10.30
CA ASP A 251 -2.88 -23.81 11.07
C ASP A 251 -4.40 -23.93 11.31
N LEU A 252 -5.07 -25.00 10.86
CA LEU A 252 -6.51 -25.24 11.05
C LEU A 252 -6.86 -26.39 12.00
N CYS A 253 -5.86 -27.11 12.53
CA CYS A 253 -6.10 -28.26 13.40
C CYS A 253 -5.89 -27.94 14.88
N ILE A 254 -6.74 -27.08 15.44
CA ILE A 254 -6.99 -27.08 16.89
C ILE A 254 -8.49 -27.39 17.09
N ASN A 255 -8.76 -28.67 17.33
CA ASN A 255 -10.04 -29.30 17.68
C ASN A 255 -10.99 -29.67 16.51
N GLY A 256 -10.78 -30.86 15.93
CA GLY A 256 -11.82 -31.67 15.29
C GLY A 256 -12.39 -31.16 13.96
N CYS A 257 -11.79 -31.58 12.84
CA CYS A 257 -12.36 -31.42 11.50
C CYS A 257 -13.58 -32.33 11.33
N HIS A 258 -14.78 -31.80 11.59
CA HIS A 258 -16.02 -32.39 11.11
C HIS A 258 -16.40 -31.72 9.78
N ASP A 259 -16.86 -32.51 8.82
CA ASP A 259 -17.47 -32.00 7.58
C ASP A 259 -18.54 -30.96 7.92
N LYS A 260 -18.40 -29.74 7.39
CA LYS A 260 -19.25 -28.63 7.77
C LYS A 260 -19.63 -27.79 6.56
N VAL A 261 -20.92 -27.57 6.40
CA VAL A 261 -21.46 -26.65 5.40
C VAL A 261 -22.00 -25.43 6.14
N MET A 262 -21.50 -24.25 5.82
CA MET A 262 -21.91 -22.99 6.43
C MET A 262 -22.49 -22.08 5.35
N LEU A 263 -23.67 -21.54 5.58
CA LEU A 263 -24.23 -20.47 4.76
C LEU A 263 -23.99 -19.16 5.49
N PHE A 264 -23.36 -18.18 4.86
CA PHE A 264 -23.23 -16.83 5.37
C PHE A 264 -24.33 -15.94 4.77
N ALA A 265 -25.12 -15.29 5.61
CA ALA A 265 -26.16 -14.33 5.22
C ALA A 265 -26.02 -13.01 5.97
N THR A 266 -26.85 -12.03 5.62
CA THR A 266 -27.11 -10.83 6.42
C THR A 266 -28.61 -10.63 6.59
N HIS A 267 -29.04 -9.95 7.65
CA HIS A 267 -30.47 -9.75 7.94
C HIS A 267 -31.20 -8.96 6.84
N THR A 268 -30.49 -8.11 6.11
CA THR A 268 -31.05 -7.24 5.06
C THR A 268 -31.00 -7.84 3.66
N CYS A 269 -30.43 -9.04 3.48
CA CYS A 269 -30.18 -9.65 2.18
C CYS A 269 -31.40 -10.42 1.62
N PRO A 270 -32.06 -9.94 0.54
CA PRO A 270 -33.22 -10.63 -0.05
C PRO A 270 -32.82 -11.96 -0.71
N ASN A 271 -31.64 -12.04 -1.31
CA ASN A 271 -31.12 -13.27 -1.94
C ASN A 271 -30.81 -14.38 -0.92
N CYS A 272 -30.60 -14.03 0.34
CA CYS A 272 -30.28 -15.00 1.39
C CYS A 272 -31.49 -15.86 1.76
N LYS A 273 -32.71 -15.28 1.73
CA LYS A 273 -33.96 -16.05 1.88
C LYS A 273 -34.12 -17.08 0.76
N VAL A 274 -33.77 -16.70 -0.48
CA VAL A 274 -33.82 -17.60 -1.64
C VAL A 274 -32.79 -18.73 -1.50
N ALA A 275 -31.58 -18.43 -1.05
CA ALA A 275 -30.55 -19.42 -0.78
C ALA A 275 -30.99 -20.44 0.28
N VAL A 276 -31.56 -19.98 1.40
CA VAL A 276 -32.11 -20.84 2.46
C VAL A 276 -33.19 -21.78 1.91
N SER A 277 -34.19 -21.26 1.21
CA SER A 277 -35.25 -22.09 0.61
C SER A 277 -34.71 -23.10 -0.41
N LEU A 278 -33.66 -22.75 -1.15
CA LEU A 278 -33.02 -23.64 -2.11
C LEU A 278 -32.29 -24.81 -1.42
N MET A 279 -31.56 -24.53 -0.34
CA MET A 279 -30.84 -25.55 0.44
C MET A 279 -31.80 -26.51 1.14
N GLU A 280 -32.86 -25.98 1.76
CA GLU A 280 -33.91 -26.77 2.43
C GLU A 280 -34.66 -27.67 1.44
N LYS A 281 -35.05 -27.14 0.28
CA LYS A 281 -35.78 -27.90 -0.76
C LYS A 281 -34.98 -29.09 -1.30
N ASN A 282 -33.65 -29.00 -1.30
CA ASN A 282 -32.77 -30.07 -1.75
C ASN A 282 -32.19 -30.89 -0.58
N ASN A 283 -32.71 -30.70 0.64
CA ASN A 283 -32.35 -31.46 1.84
C ASN A 283 -30.85 -31.45 2.17
N ILE A 284 -30.18 -30.33 1.91
CA ILE A 284 -28.75 -30.14 2.22
C ILE A 284 -28.65 -29.50 3.60
N GLY A 285 -27.97 -30.18 4.53
CA GLY A 285 -27.70 -29.65 5.87
C GLY A 285 -26.69 -28.51 5.83
N TYR A 286 -26.96 -27.41 6.54
CA TYR A 286 -26.07 -26.26 6.66
C TYR A 286 -26.20 -25.59 8.03
N GLU A 287 -25.15 -24.91 8.47
CA GLU A 287 -25.15 -23.99 9.60
C GLU A 287 -25.32 -22.56 9.09
N MET A 288 -26.32 -21.84 9.62
CA MET A 288 -26.60 -20.46 9.24
C MET A 288 -25.76 -19.51 10.09
N ILE A 289 -24.90 -18.72 9.46
CA ILE A 289 -24.10 -17.66 10.07
C ILE A 289 -24.52 -16.30 9.54
N TYR A 290 -24.93 -15.40 10.44
CA TYR A 290 -25.16 -14.00 10.11
C TYR A 290 -23.84 -13.23 10.18
N ALA A 291 -23.35 -12.80 9.01
CA ALA A 291 -22.05 -12.15 8.85
C ALA A 291 -21.98 -10.78 9.55
N ASP A 292 -23.12 -10.11 9.68
CA ASP A 292 -23.32 -8.87 10.42
C ASP A 292 -23.24 -9.05 11.95
N GLU A 293 -23.47 -10.26 12.47
CA GLU A 293 -23.32 -10.57 13.89
C GLU A 293 -21.99 -11.27 14.21
N ASN A 294 -21.34 -11.85 13.19
CA ASN A 294 -20.15 -12.70 13.33
C ASN A 294 -18.98 -12.16 12.49
N GLU A 295 -18.65 -10.87 12.64
CA GLU A 295 -17.63 -10.19 11.82
C GLU A 295 -16.26 -10.91 11.83
N ASN A 296 -15.82 -11.44 12.97
CA ASN A 296 -14.54 -12.13 13.08
C ASN A 296 -14.50 -13.41 12.24
N LEU A 297 -15.59 -14.18 12.24
CA LEU A 297 -15.71 -15.42 11.49
C LEU A 297 -15.88 -15.13 9.99
N ALA A 298 -16.66 -14.11 9.65
CA ALA A 298 -16.80 -13.62 8.27
C ALA A 298 -15.46 -13.14 7.70
N ARG A 299 -14.64 -12.44 8.50
CA ARG A 299 -13.27 -12.05 8.10
C ARG A 299 -12.33 -13.24 7.99
N GLN A 300 -12.41 -14.21 8.90
CA GLN A 300 -11.59 -15.44 8.84
C GLN A 300 -11.81 -16.19 7.52
N PHE A 301 -13.06 -16.28 7.06
CA PHE A 301 -13.41 -16.91 5.78
C PHE A 301 -13.43 -15.93 4.59
N ASN A 302 -13.01 -14.68 4.79
CA ASN A 302 -12.99 -13.62 3.78
C ASN A 302 -14.33 -13.46 3.02
N ILE A 303 -15.44 -13.45 3.76
CA ILE A 303 -16.79 -13.31 3.22
C ILE A 303 -17.04 -11.85 2.83
N MET A 304 -16.97 -11.58 1.53
CA MET A 304 -17.13 -10.23 0.96
C MET A 304 -18.57 -9.90 0.52
N GLN A 305 -19.45 -10.91 0.45
CA GLN A 305 -20.84 -10.73 0.03
C GLN A 305 -21.75 -11.81 0.62
N ALA A 306 -23.04 -11.48 0.74
CA ALA A 306 -24.09 -12.40 1.16
C ALA A 306 -25.12 -12.60 0.03
N PRO A 307 -25.62 -13.84 -0.20
CA PRO A 307 -25.26 -15.07 0.51
C PRO A 307 -23.94 -15.65 0.00
N THR A 308 -23.17 -16.33 0.86
CA THR A 308 -21.98 -17.12 0.46
C THR A 308 -21.99 -18.45 1.19
N LEU A 309 -21.84 -19.56 0.48
CA LEU A 309 -21.72 -20.89 1.07
C LEU A 309 -20.25 -21.28 1.21
N VAL A 310 -19.88 -21.80 2.37
CA VAL A 310 -18.55 -22.34 2.69
C VAL A 310 -18.72 -23.82 3.00
N VAL A 311 -18.02 -24.67 2.26
CA VAL A 311 -18.10 -26.13 2.40
C VAL A 311 -16.74 -26.64 2.83
N ILE A 312 -16.67 -27.25 4.00
CA ILE A 312 -15.48 -27.87 4.56
C ILE A 312 -15.68 -29.39 4.45
N LYS A 313 -14.84 -30.05 3.65
CA LYS A 313 -14.81 -31.51 3.47
C LYS A 313 -13.38 -32.00 3.36
N ASP A 314 -13.02 -33.02 4.14
CA ASP A 314 -11.67 -33.62 4.11
C ASP A 314 -10.53 -32.58 4.23
N GLY A 315 -10.72 -31.56 5.09
CA GLY A 315 -9.77 -30.45 5.26
C GLY A 315 -9.76 -29.41 4.13
N ASN A 316 -10.49 -29.63 3.04
CA ASN A 316 -10.62 -28.66 1.94
C ASN A 316 -11.79 -27.70 2.17
N VAL A 317 -11.56 -26.42 1.90
CA VAL A 317 -12.58 -25.36 2.01
C VAL A 317 -12.95 -24.86 0.63
N ASP A 318 -14.22 -25.01 0.24
CA ASP A 318 -14.79 -24.55 -1.03
C ASP A 318 -15.77 -23.38 -0.80
N PHE A 319 -15.63 -22.32 -1.61
CA PHE A 319 -16.39 -21.07 -1.48
C PHE A 319 -17.32 -20.86 -2.65
N ARG A 320 -18.61 -20.67 -2.38
CA ARG A 320 -19.66 -20.43 -3.39
C ARG A 320 -20.37 -19.11 -3.10
N ALA A 321 -19.85 -18.05 -3.71
CA ALA A 321 -20.36 -16.71 -3.47
C ALA A 321 -21.59 -16.40 -4.36
N GLY A 322 -22.62 -15.80 -3.75
CA GLY A 322 -23.86 -15.42 -4.41
C GLY A 322 -24.76 -16.59 -4.83
N MET A 323 -25.97 -16.27 -5.28
CA MET A 323 -26.94 -17.28 -5.74
C MET A 323 -26.42 -18.20 -6.85
N PRO A 324 -25.71 -17.72 -7.91
CA PRO A 324 -25.21 -18.60 -8.96
C PRO A 324 -24.26 -19.68 -8.44
N GLY A 325 -23.41 -19.33 -7.47
CA GLY A 325 -22.49 -20.29 -6.85
C GLY A 325 -23.23 -21.34 -6.03
N ILE A 326 -24.23 -20.91 -5.27
CA ILE A 326 -25.04 -21.80 -4.42
C ILE A 326 -25.88 -22.75 -5.28
N VAL A 327 -26.50 -22.26 -6.36
CA VAL A 327 -27.24 -23.09 -7.31
C VAL A 327 -26.33 -24.18 -7.89
N LYS A 328 -25.13 -23.81 -8.36
CA LYS A 328 -24.16 -24.77 -8.92
C LYS A 328 -23.74 -25.84 -7.92
N TYR A 329 -23.60 -25.49 -6.65
CA TYR A 329 -23.31 -26.45 -5.58
C TYR A 329 -24.47 -27.43 -5.38
N VAL A 330 -25.69 -26.90 -5.24
CA VAL A 330 -26.90 -27.71 -5.06
C VAL A 330 -27.12 -28.66 -6.24
N GLU A 331 -26.86 -28.21 -7.47
CA GLU A 331 -26.93 -29.04 -8.67
C GLU A 331 -25.86 -30.14 -8.71
N GLY A 332 -24.67 -29.89 -8.14
CA GLY A 332 -23.57 -30.84 -8.09
C GLY A 332 -23.62 -31.84 -6.92
N VAL A 333 -24.54 -31.65 -5.97
CA VAL A 333 -24.76 -32.56 -4.83
C VAL A 333 -25.88 -33.58 -5.10
N LYS A 334 -26.67 -33.38 -6.16
CA LYS A 334 -27.58 -34.41 -6.70
C LYS A 334 -26.80 -35.52 -7.38
#